data_AF-A0A413IPR5-F1
#
_entry.id   AF-A0A413IPR5-F1
#
_cell.length_a   1.000
_cell.length_b   1.000
_cell.length_c   1.000
_cell.angle_alpha   90.00
_cell.angle_beta   90.00
_cell.angle_gamma   90.00
#
_symmetry.space_group_name_H-M   'P 1'
#
loop_
_entity.id
_entity.type
_entity.pdbx_description
1 polymer ?
#
loop_
_entity_poly.entity_id
_entity_poly.type
_entity_poly.pdbx_seq_one_letter_code
_entity_poly.pdbx_strand_id
1 'polypeptide(L)' 'MKIIFLVIRSTVLHGWFFGFKLHLIINDKGEIMLCSYYVYEVVKGESNHNGRINYSRTKNI' A
#
# COMPACT_ATOMS: atom_id res chain seq x y z
N MET A 1 -16.80 -9.12 11.66
CA MET A 1 -16.04 -8.42 10.60
C MET A 1 -14.69 -7.97 11.14
N LYS A 2 -13.59 -8.33 10.47
CA LYS A 2 -12.21 -7.98 10.88
C LYS A 2 -11.49 -7.22 9.77
N ILE A 3 -10.78 -6.16 10.13
CA ILE A 3 -9.96 -5.35 9.20
C ILE A 3 -8.48 -5.58 9.53
N ILE A 4 -7.69 -5.87 8.51
CA ILE A 4 -6.24 -6.11 8.65
C ILE A 4 -5.49 -5.12 7.77
N PHE A 5 -4.45 -4.52 8.34
CA PHE A 5 -3.53 -3.63 7.63
C PHE A 5 -2.13 -4.25 7.61
N LEU A 6 -1.58 -4.40 6.40
CA LEU A 6 -0.18 -4.79 6.21
C LEU A 6 0.55 -3.62 5.54
N VAL A 7 1.69 -3.23 6.11
CA VAL A 7 2.54 -2.17 5.56
C VAL A 7 3.91 -2.75 5.32
N ILE A 8 4.38 -2.68 4.08
CA ILE A 8 5.70 -3.15 3.71
C ILE A 8 6.44 -2.01 3.01
N ARG A 9 7.70 -1.84 3.41
CA ARG A 9 8.61 -0.82 2.87
C ARG A 9 9.72 -1.58 2.16
N SER A 10 9.81 -1.42 0.84
CA SER A 10 10.90 -1.99 0.06
C SER A 10 11.90 -0.90 -0.30
N THR A 11 13.18 -1.24 -0.18
CA THR A 11 14.30 -0.43 -0.66
C THR A 11 14.83 -1.09 -1.93
N VAL A 12 14.70 -0.43 -3.08
CA VAL A 12 15.25 -1.00 -4.32
C VAL A 12 16.73 -0.59 -4.44
N LEU A 13 17.55 -1.48 -5.00
CA LEU A 13 19.02 -1.38 -5.09
C LEU A 13 19.59 -0.08 -5.71
N HIS A 14 18.74 0.77 -6.31
CA HIS A 14 19.11 2.00 -7.00
C HIS A 14 18.73 3.30 -6.24
N GLY A 15 18.33 3.21 -4.96
CA GLY A 15 17.99 4.39 -4.13
C GLY A 15 16.51 4.82 -4.18
N TRP A 16 15.68 4.04 -4.88
CA TRP A 16 14.24 4.26 -5.01
C TRP A 16 13.53 3.46 -3.92
N PHE A 17 12.57 4.07 -3.24
CA PHE A 17 11.76 3.40 -2.23
C PHE A 17 10.36 3.17 -2.76
N PHE A 18 9.93 1.91 -2.83
CA PHE A 18 8.54 1.58 -3.07
C PHE A 18 7.95 1.04 -1.77
N GLY A 19 6.98 1.76 -1.22
CA GLY A 19 6.16 1.28 -0.13
C GLY A 19 4.85 0.74 -0.66
N PHE A 20 4.37 -0.34 -0.06
CA PHE A 20 3.02 -0.81 -0.28
C PHE A 20 2.27 -0.94 1.03
N LYS A 21 0.96 -0.67 0.98
CA LYS A 21 0.07 -0.95 2.09
C LYS A 21 -1.19 -1.60 1.59
N LEU A 22 -1.57 -2.65 2.29
CA LEU A 22 -2.66 -3.56 1.95
C LEU A 22 -3.71 -3.48 3.05
N HIS A 23 -4.96 -3.31 2.65
CA HIS A 23 -6.15 -3.27 3.49
C HIS A 23 -7.02 -4.47 3.11
N LEU A 24 -7.21 -5.38 4.07
CA LEU A 24 -8.06 -6.57 3.91
C LEU A 24 -9.28 -6.44 4.82
N ILE A 25 -10.47 -6.67 4.27
CA ILE A 25 -11.70 -6.86 5.04
C ILE A 25 -12.05 -8.33 4.98
N ILE A 26 -12.12 -8.97 6.14
CA ILE A 26 -12.38 -10.40 6.30
C ILE A 26 -13.69 -10.57 7.09
N ASN A 27 -14.54 -11.48 6.62
CA ASN A 27 -15.76 -11.83 7.34
C ASN A 27 -15.48 -12.78 8.52
N ASP A 28 -16.52 -13.10 9.29
CA ASP A 28 -16.37 -13.94 10.49
C ASP A 28 -16.08 -15.41 10.18
N LYS A 29 -16.21 -15.84 8.91
CA LYS A 29 -15.83 -17.17 8.43
C LYS A 29 -14.37 -17.25 7.98
N GLY A 30 -13.66 -16.12 7.90
CA GLY A 30 -12.29 -16.04 7.40
C GLY A 30 -12.17 -15.74 5.89
N GLU A 31 -13.27 -15.44 5.19
CA GLU A 31 -13.26 -15.13 3.76
C GLU A 31 -12.90 -13.64 3.54
N ILE A 32 -12.08 -13.36 2.52
CA ILE A 32 -11.71 -11.98 2.15
C ILE A 32 -12.84 -11.39 1.30
N MET A 33 -13.50 -10.36 1.82
CA MET A 33 -14.57 -9.65 1.12
C MET A 33 -14.05 -8.47 0.29
N LEU A 34 -12.94 -7.88 0.70
CA LEU A 34 -12.38 -6.72 0.02
C LEU A 34 -10.86 -6.66 0.19
N CYS A 35 -10.18 -6.42 -0.91
CA CYS A 35 -8.74 -6.21 -0.97
C CYS A 35 -8.46 -4.86 -1.64
N SER A 36 -7.90 -3.93 -0.88
CA SER A 36 -7.40 -2.66 -1.42
C SER A 36 -5.92 -2.54 -1.16
N TYR A 37 -5.19 -2.08 -2.16
CA TYR A 37 -3.77 -1.80 -2.00
C TYR A 37 -3.43 -0.43 -2.56
N TYR A 38 -2.40 0.15 -1.97
CA TYR A 38 -1.77 1.36 -2.48
C TYR A 38 -0.27 1.17 -2.51
N VAL A 39 0.28 1.50 -3.66
CA VAL A 39 1.73 1.61 -3.88
C VAL A 39 2.05 3.10 -3.89
N TYR A 40 3.06 3.45 -3.11
CA TYR A 40 3.60 4.80 -3.10
C TYR A 40 5.09 4.73 -3.34
N GLU A 41 5.55 5.62 -4.21
CA GLU A 41 6.97 5.84 -4.42
C GLU A 41 7.43 6.96 -3.49
N VAL A 42 8.59 6.78 -2.88
CA VAL A 42 9.28 7.84 -2.14
C VAL A 42 10.55 8.17 -2.90
N VAL A 43 10.49 9.24 -3.69
CA VAL A 43 11.65 9.80 -4.40
C VAL A 43 12.46 10.61 -3.38
N LYS A 44 13.66 10.12 -3.01
CA LYS A 44 14.62 10.92 -2.23
C LYS A 44 15.41 11.80 -3.20
N GLY A 45 14.93 13.02 -3.42
CA GLY A 45 15.70 13.99 -4.20
C GLY A 45 14.88 15.10 -4.82
N GLU A 46 14.15 15.88 -4.02
CA GLU A 46 13.83 17.27 -4.37
C GLU A 46 13.46 17.97 -3.06
N SER A 47 14.14 19.07 -2.74
CA SER A 47 13.87 19.90 -1.57
C SER A 47 12.60 20.74 -1.78
N ASN A 48 11.47 20.09 -2.08
CA ASN A 48 10.14 20.67 -2.04
C ASN A 48 9.18 19.60 -1.51
N HIS A 49 8.59 19.92 -0.36
CA HIS A 49 7.68 19.05 0.38
C HIS A 49 6.50 18.60 -0.51
N ASN A 50 6.20 17.29 -0.52
CA ASN A 50 4.98 16.64 -1.06
C ASN A 50 5.02 15.94 -2.44
N GLY A 51 6.14 15.38 -2.88
CA GLY A 51 6.14 14.40 -3.97
C GLY A 51 5.67 12.99 -3.55
N ARG A 52 4.38 12.79 -3.21
CA ARG A 52 3.81 11.44 -2.95
C ARG A 52 2.90 11.03 -4.10
N ILE A 53 3.41 10.23 -5.02
CA ILE A 53 2.61 9.63 -6.08
C ILE A 53 1.85 8.43 -5.48
N ASN A 54 0.51 8.47 -5.50
CA ASN A 54 -0.34 7.41 -4.94
C ASN A 54 -1.00 6.64 -6.09
N TYR A 55 -0.62 5.37 -6.27
CA TYR A 55 -1.37 4.43 -7.12
C TYR A 55 -2.21 3.54 -6.22
N SER A 56 -3.54 3.66 -6.27
CA SER A 56 -4.47 2.81 -5.52
C SER A 56 -5.36 2.00 -6.45
N ARG A 57 -5.52 0.71 -6.14
CA ARG A 57 -6.52 -0.15 -6.80
C ARG A 57 -7.26 -0.96 -5.74
N THR A 58 -8.58 -0.99 -5.87
CA THR A 58 -9.49 -1.75 -5.01
C THR A 58 -10.13 -2.84 -5.84
N LYS A 59 -10.17 -4.05 -5.29
CA LYS A 59 -10.88 -5.18 -5.86
C LYS A 59 -11.82 -5.75 -4.81
N ASN A 60 -13.10 -5.74 -5.12
CA ASN A 60 -14.09 -6.55 -4.41
C ASN A 60 -13.96 -7.98 -4.96
N ILE A 61 -13.92 -8.94 -4.05
CA ILE A 61 -13.68 -10.36 -4.35
C ILE A 61 -14.87 -11.14 -3.81
#